data_AF-A0A967FHE9-F1
#
_entry.id   AF-A0A967FHE9-F1
#
_cell.length_a   1.000
_cell.length_b   1.000
_cell.length_c   1.000
_cell.angle_alpha   90.00
_cell.angle_beta   90.00
_cell.angle_gamma   90.00
#
_symmetry.space_group_name_H-M   'P 1'
#
loop_
_entity.id
_entity.type
_entity.pdbx_description
1 polymer ?
#
loop_
_entity_poly.entity_id
_entity_poly.type
_entity_poly.pdbx_seq_one_letter_code
_entity_poly.pdbx_strand_id
1 'polypeptide(L)' 'QYLDIGCKYNLPLLLSTPTWRASRERIKKAGYETKDVNADNFRFFDDMRQSYGDYADKIIICGLLSCRGDAYNHA' A
#
# COMPACT_ATOMS: atom_id res chain seq x y z
N GLN A 1 -1.74 -12.27 9.22
CA GLN A 1 -2.24 -13.47 8.49
C GLN A 1 -1.52 -13.72 7.16
N TYR A 2 -1.58 -12.82 6.16
CA TYR A 2 -0.93 -13.08 4.85
C TYR A 2 0.60 -13.22 4.94
N LEU A 3 1.26 -12.32 5.68
CA LEU A 3 2.70 -12.39 5.93
C LEU A 3 3.08 -13.67 6.69
N ASP A 4 2.27 -14.08 7.68
CA ASP A 4 2.49 -15.32 8.44
C ASP A 4 2.41 -16.56 7.56
N ILE A 5 1.42 -16.62 6.66
CA ILE A 5 1.27 -17.72 5.69
C ILE A 5 2.46 -17.74 4.75
N GLY A 6 2.82 -16.59 4.18
CA GLY A 6 3.97 -16.48 3.28
C GLY A 6 5.26 -16.92 3.95
N CYS A 7 5.51 -16.49 5.19
CA CYS A 7 6.67 -16.88 5.98
C CYS A 7 6.66 -18.38 6.30
N LYS A 8 5.53 -18.92 6.78
CA LYS A 8 5.37 -20.33 7.15
C LYS A 8 5.65 -21.28 5.99
N TYR A 9 5.22 -20.90 4.78
CA TYR A 9 5.38 -21.73 3.58
C TYR A 9 6.49 -21.24 2.65
N ASN A 10 7.28 -20.24 3.08
CA ASN A 10 8.41 -19.67 2.34
C ASN A 10 8.05 -19.17 0.92
N LEU A 11 6.84 -18.65 0.75
CA LEU A 11 6.31 -18.17 -0.54
C LEU A 11 6.66 -16.69 -0.76
N PRO A 12 7.03 -16.25 -1.97
CA PRO A 12 7.18 -14.83 -2.25
C PRO A 12 5.83 -14.10 -2.15
N LEU A 13 5.85 -12.87 -1.64
CA LEU A 13 4.65 -12.06 -1.44
C LEU A 13 4.76 -10.70 -2.10
N LEU A 14 3.74 -10.33 -2.88
CA LEU A 14 3.52 -8.97 -3.34
C LEU A 14 2.49 -8.30 -2.41
N LEU A 15 2.90 -7.25 -1.71
CA LEU A 15 2.07 -6.53 -0.76
C LEU A 15 1.74 -5.13 -1.30
N SER A 16 0.51 -4.96 -1.75
CA SER A 16 0.02 -3.68 -2.27
C SER A 16 -0.40 -2.76 -1.12
N THR A 17 0.22 -1.58 -1.00
CA THR A 17 -0.11 -0.59 0.04
C THR A 17 -1.62 -0.27 0.03
N PRO A 18 -2.24 0.04 1.17
CA PRO A 18 -3.67 0.33 1.25
C PRO A 18 -3.99 1.76 0.73
N THR A 19 -3.56 2.06 -0.49
CA THR A 19 -3.58 3.38 -1.13
C THR A 19 -4.54 3.45 -2.32
N TRP A 20 -5.42 2.46 -2.50
CA TRP A 20 -6.36 2.36 -3.62
C TRP A 20 -7.09 3.68 -3.95
N ARG A 21 -7.49 4.44 -2.90
CA ARG A 21 -8.19 5.73 -3.00
C ARG A 21 -7.35 6.94 -2.58
N ALA A 22 -6.05 6.77 -2.35
CA ALA A 22 -5.16 7.83 -1.86
C ALA A 22 -4.66 8.76 -2.99
N SER A 23 -5.57 9.15 -3.89
CA SER A 23 -5.28 10.18 -4.90
C SER A 23 -5.28 11.56 -4.25
N ARG A 24 -4.49 12.49 -4.81
CA ARG A 24 -4.39 13.87 -4.29
C ARG A 24 -5.74 14.54 -4.08
N GLU A 25 -6.67 14.40 -5.02
CA GLU A 25 -8.01 14.98 -4.93
C GLU A 25 -8.81 14.42 -3.75
N ARG A 26 -8.73 13.10 -3.50
CA ARG A 26 -9.43 12.43 -2.41
C ARG A 26 -8.80 12.75 -1.06
N ILE A 27 -7.47 12.78 -0.98
CA ILE A 27 -6.72 13.20 0.21
C ILE A 27 -7.12 14.63 0.61
N LYS A 28 -7.16 15.56 -0.36
CA LYS A 28 -7.60 16.94 -0.13
C LYS A 28 -9.06 17.01 0.32
N LYS A 29 -9.97 16.29 -0.35
CA LYS A 29 -11.40 16.25 0.06
C LYS A 29 -11.59 15.68 1.47
N ALA A 30 -10.69 14.82 1.93
CA ALA A 30 -10.71 14.27 3.28
C ALA A 30 -9.99 15.14 4.33
N GLY A 31 -9.41 16.29 3.94
CA GLY A 31 -8.72 17.20 4.86
C GLY A 31 -7.30 16.78 5.28
N TYR A 32 -6.65 15.93 4.48
CA TYR A 32 -5.31 15.40 4.76
C TYR A 32 -4.24 15.90 3.77
N GLU A 33 -4.45 17.03 3.11
CA GLU A 33 -3.53 17.57 2.09
C GLU A 33 -2.13 17.91 2.60
N THR A 34 -1.96 18.09 3.91
CA THR A 34 -0.67 18.33 4.56
C THR A 34 0.02 17.03 5.00
N LYS A 35 -0.63 15.87 4.83
CA LYS A 35 -0.10 14.55 5.19
C LYS A 35 0.38 13.81 3.95
N ASP A 36 1.51 13.13 4.08
CA ASP A 36 1.98 12.19 3.07
C ASP A 36 1.35 10.82 3.28
N VAL A 37 0.04 10.75 2.99
CA VAL A 37 -0.77 9.53 3.21
C VAL A 37 -0.19 8.33 2.49
N ASN A 38 0.41 8.50 1.31
CA ASN A 38 0.99 7.38 0.57
C ASN A 38 2.27 6.88 1.25
N ALA A 39 3.17 7.78 1.67
CA ALA A 39 4.38 7.37 2.37
C ALA A 39 4.09 6.79 3.76
N ASP A 40 3.11 7.30 4.48
CA ASP A 40 2.71 6.73 5.78
C ASP A 40 2.24 5.28 5.66
N ASN A 41 1.48 4.97 4.61
CA ASN A 41 1.06 3.61 4.31
C ASN A 41 2.20 2.70 3.86
N PHE A 42 3.18 3.23 3.13
CA PHE A 42 4.42 2.50 2.82
C PHE A 42 5.21 2.18 4.08
N ARG A 43 5.47 3.19 4.94
CA ARG A 43 6.24 3.02 6.19
C ARG A 43 5.61 1.98 7.09
N PHE A 44 4.29 2.03 7.26
CA PHE A 44 3.56 1.02 8.04
C PHE A 44 3.78 -0.41 7.52
N PHE A 45 3.75 -0.61 6.20
CA PHE A 45 4.02 -1.91 5.60
C PHE A 45 5.49 -2.31 5.63
N ASP A 46 6.40 -1.34 5.53
CA ASP A 46 7.83 -1.59 5.63
C ASP A 46 8.23 -2.01 7.05
N ASP A 47 7.69 -1.36 8.08
CA ASP A 47 7.87 -1.75 9.48
C ASP A 47 7.36 -3.18 9.71
N MET A 48 6.17 -3.50 9.17
CA MET A 48 5.65 -4.87 9.21
C MET A 48 6.56 -5.86 8.47
N ARG A 49 7.05 -5.52 7.27
CA ARG A 49 7.96 -6.36 6.48
C ARG A 49 9.25 -6.66 7.24
N GLN A 50 9.87 -5.63 7.79
CA GLN A 50 11.13 -5.75 8.54
C GLN A 50 10.99 -6.62 9.79
N SER A 51 9.80 -6.69 10.40
CA SER A 51 9.55 -7.56 11.56
C SER A 51 9.64 -9.07 11.27
N TYR A 52 9.73 -9.48 9.99
CA TYR A 52 9.90 -10.89 9.58
C TYR A 52 11.36 -11.32 9.35
N GLY A 53 12.35 -10.47 9.69
CA GLY A 53 13.77 -10.82 9.59
C GLY A 53 14.17 -11.19 8.15
N ASP A 54 14.90 -12.30 7.97
CA ASP A 54 15.40 -12.75 6.66
C ASP A 54 14.29 -12.98 5.62
N TYR A 55 13.05 -13.27 6.06
CA TYR A 55 11.92 -13.43 5.14
C TYR A 55 11.49 -12.09 4.50
N ALA A 56 11.90 -10.95 5.06
CA ALA A 56 11.64 -9.61 4.51
C ALA A 56 12.10 -9.44 3.05
N ASP A 57 13.14 -10.17 2.63
CA ASP A 57 13.70 -10.13 1.27
C ASP A 57 12.77 -10.77 0.22
N LYS A 58 11.77 -11.55 0.67
CA LYS A 58 10.77 -12.19 -0.20
C LYS A 58 9.46 -11.42 -0.30
N ILE A 59 9.37 -10.28 0.39
CA ILE A 59 8.19 -9.42 0.40
C ILE A 59 8.50 -8.16 -0.42
N ILE A 60 7.76 -7.97 -1.50
CA ILE A 60 7.84 -6.77 -2.33
C ILE A 60 6.65 -5.88 -2.01
N ILE A 61 6.90 -4.62 -1.64
CA ILE A 61 5.85 -3.63 -1.41
C ILE A 61 5.63 -2.82 -2.70
N CYS A 62 4.38 -2.67 -3.11
CA CYS A 62 4.01 -1.87 -4.27
C CYS A 62 2.90 -0.86 -3.95
N GLY A 63 2.92 0.28 -4.63
CA GLY A 63 1.83 1.25 -4.56
C GLY A 63 0.58 0.71 -5.24
N LEU A 64 -0.56 0.73 -4.54
CA LEU A 64 -1.86 0.42 -5.14
C LEU A 64 -2.57 1.70 -5.57
N LEU A 65 -2.80 1.86 -6.86
CA LEU A 65 -3.55 2.97 -7.41
C LEU A 65 -4.69 2.45 -8.29
N SER A 66 -5.91 2.88 -7.99
CA SER A 66 -7.08 2.57 -8.80
C SER A 66 -7.43 3.71 -9.76
N CYS A 67 -8.41 3.45 -10.62
CA CYS A 67 -9.00 4.45 -11.49
C CYS A 67 -9.45 5.68 -10.70
N ARG A 68 -9.37 6.85 -11.34
CA ARG A 68 -9.89 8.10 -10.77
C ARG A 68 -11.40 8.02 -10.50
N GLY A 69 -12.13 7.21 -11.27
CA GLY A 69 -13.57 6.96 -11.07
C GLY A 69 -14.45 7.99 -11.79
N ASP A 70 -13.94 8.53 -12.90
CA ASP A 70 -14.53 9.56 -13.74
C ASP A 70 -14.75 9.04 -15.17
N ALA A 71 -14.97 7.73 -15.35
CA ALA A 71 -15.08 7.09 -16.66
C ALA A 71 -16.23 7.63 -17.54
N TYR A 72 -17.20 8.32 -16.96
CA TYR A 72 -18.32 8.96 -17.67
C TYR A 72 -18.16 10.48 -17.80
N ASN A 73 -16.99 11.01 -17.48
CA ASN A 73 -16.68 12.41 -17.71
C ASN A 73 -16.18 12.57 -19.16
N HIS A 74 -17.01 13.17 -20.02
CA HIS A 74 -16.67 13.46 -21.42
C HIS A 74 -15.90 14.78 -21.59
N ALA A 75 -15.71 15.54 -20.52
CA ALA A 75 -15.05 16.85 -20.53
C ALA A 75 -13.55 16.77 -20.80
#